data_AF-A0A657LJZ8-F1
#
_entry.id   AF-A0A657LJZ8-F1
#
_cell.length_a   1.000
_cell.length_b   1.000
_cell.length_c   1.000
_cell.angle_alpha   90.00
_cell.angle_beta   90.00
_cell.angle_gamma   90.00
#
_symmetry.space_group_name_H-M   'P 1'
#
loop_
_entity.id
_entity.type
_entity.pdbx_description
1 polymer ?
#
loop_
_entity_poly.entity_id
_entity_poly.type
_entity_poly.pdbx_seq_one_letter_code
_entity_poly.pdbx_strand_id
1 'polypeptide(L)'
;MRAVQWLAILLVSAPGLVTGEVVAAEKSPRETGGNMLPPPDADAALRSELARAKDKNTRAALERFIRRHPGNPLVEEARQALEAMERK
;
A
#
# COMPACT_ATOMS: atom_id res chain seq x y z
N MET A 1 18.25 -25.49 -1.66
CA MET A 1 18.11 -24.65 -2.87
C MET A 1 16.64 -24.55 -3.22
N ARG A 2 16.22 -23.36 -3.66
CA ARG A 2 14.86 -22.80 -3.63
C ARG A 2 13.85 -23.58 -4.49
N ALA A 3 12.63 -23.75 -3.99
CA ALA A 3 11.42 -23.81 -4.80
C ALA A 3 10.23 -23.36 -3.95
N VAL A 4 10.03 -22.05 -3.83
CA VAL A 4 8.80 -21.50 -3.30
C VAL A 4 7.73 -21.72 -4.36
N GLN A 5 6.82 -22.62 -4.03
CA GLN A 5 5.68 -23.00 -4.83
C GLN A 5 4.75 -21.80 -4.99
N TRP A 6 4.73 -21.24 -6.19
CA TRP A 6 3.74 -20.26 -6.62
C TRP A 6 2.41 -20.99 -6.80
N LEU A 7 1.49 -20.84 -5.84
CA LEU A 7 0.11 -21.27 -6.04
C LEU A 7 -0.68 -20.12 -6.69
N ALA A 8 -1.11 -20.37 -7.92
CA ALA A 8 -1.97 -19.53 -8.72
C ALA A 8 -3.37 -19.40 -8.09
N ILE A 9 -3.95 -18.19 -8.11
CA ILE A 9 -5.42 -18.00 -8.08
C ILE A 9 -5.81 -16.89 -9.07
N LEU A 10 -6.20 -17.39 -10.24
CA LEU A 10 -7.35 -17.03 -11.08
C LEU A 10 -7.75 -15.55 -11.29
N LEU A 11 -7.51 -15.16 -12.53
CA LEU A 11 -8.26 -14.22 -13.36
C LEU A 11 -9.79 -14.45 -13.24
N VAL A 12 -10.51 -13.49 -12.69
CA VAL A 12 -11.94 -13.31 -12.97
C VAL A 12 -12.08 -12.11 -13.90
N SER A 13 -12.37 -12.39 -15.16
CA SER A 13 -12.84 -11.44 -16.14
C SER A 13 -14.36 -11.38 -16.05
N ALA A 14 -14.93 -10.20 -15.89
CA ALA A 14 -16.36 -9.94 -16.06
C ALA A 14 -16.51 -8.83 -17.13
N PRO A 15 -17.24 -9.08 -18.24
CA PRO A 15 -17.48 -8.07 -19.25
C PRO A 15 -18.78 -7.28 -18.96
N GLY A 16 -18.69 -5.97 -19.16
CA GLY A 16 -19.77 -5.15 -19.73
C GLY A 16 -20.88 -4.67 -18.80
N LEU A 17 -20.90 -3.37 -18.54
CA LEU A 17 -22.03 -2.52 -18.92
C LEU A 17 -21.52 -1.07 -19.05
N VAL A 18 -21.33 -0.68 -20.30
CA VAL A 18 -21.17 0.71 -20.71
C VAL A 18 -22.57 1.30 -20.87
N THR A 19 -22.96 2.18 -19.97
CA THR A 19 -24.00 3.18 -20.23
C THR A 19 -23.37 4.53 -19.97
N GLY A 20 -23.19 5.28 -21.05
CA GLY A 20 -22.57 6.59 -21.01
C GLY A 20 -23.47 7.60 -20.30
N GLU A 21 -22.85 8.35 -19.41
CA GLU A 21 -23.25 9.72 -19.12
C GLU A 21 -21.97 10.53 -19.03
N VAL A 22 -21.55 11.04 -20.18
CA VAL A 22 -20.56 12.13 -20.27
C VAL A 22 -21.29 13.41 -19.90
N VAL A 23 -21.16 13.85 -18.65
CA VAL A 23 -21.42 15.24 -18.29
C VAL A 23 -20.19 15.82 -17.62
N ALA A 24 -19.83 16.96 -18.17
CA ALA A 24 -18.57 17.64 -18.08
C ALA A 24 -18.31 18.29 -16.71
N ALA A 25 -17.06 18.76 -16.62
CA ALA A 25 -16.52 19.70 -15.65
C ALA A 25 -16.08 19.08 -14.32
N GLU A 26 -14.79 18.77 -14.25
CA GLU A 26 -13.95 19.51 -13.31
C GLU A 26 -12.52 19.60 -13.86
N LYS A 27 -12.34 20.64 -14.69
CA LYS A 27 -11.17 21.51 -14.72
C LYS A 27 -9.83 20.83 -14.40
N SER A 28 -9.20 20.22 -15.41
CA SER A 28 -7.79 19.89 -15.38
C SER A 28 -6.97 21.13 -15.03
N PRO A 29 -6.20 21.15 -13.92
CA PRO A 29 -5.11 22.10 -13.78
C PRO A 29 -3.99 21.60 -14.67
N ARG A 30 -3.66 22.45 -15.64
CA ARG A 30 -2.54 22.31 -16.56
C ARG A 30 -1.26 21.99 -15.78
N GLU A 31 -0.54 20.99 -16.28
CA GLU A 31 0.91 20.83 -16.24
C GLU A 31 1.66 21.98 -15.51
N THR A 32 1.94 21.81 -14.23
CA THR A 32 3.05 22.51 -13.59
C THR A 32 4.13 21.48 -13.31
N GLY A 33 5.10 21.39 -14.22
CA GLY A 33 6.38 20.77 -13.90
C GLY A 33 7.00 21.51 -12.72
N GLY A 34 7.10 20.84 -11.58
CA GLY A 34 7.64 21.43 -10.35
C GLY A 34 7.02 20.77 -9.13
N ASN A 35 7.70 19.75 -8.61
CA ASN A 35 7.55 19.22 -7.26
C ASN A 35 6.11 19.06 -6.77
N MET A 36 5.42 18.02 -7.26
CA MET A 36 4.27 17.47 -6.53
C MET A 36 4.83 16.92 -5.20
N LEU A 37 4.89 17.78 -4.17
CA LEU A 37 5.07 17.34 -2.79
C LEU A 37 4.07 16.20 -2.59
N PRO A 38 4.48 15.05 -2.02
CA PRO A 38 3.52 14.02 -1.67
C PRO A 38 2.39 14.70 -0.90
N PRO A 39 1.11 14.40 -1.19
CA PRO A 39 0.01 15.03 -0.49
C PRO A 39 0.29 14.90 1.02
N PRO A 40 0.02 15.94 1.83
CA PRO A 40 0.36 15.93 3.27
C PRO A 40 -0.20 14.71 4.01
N ASP A 41 -1.25 14.09 3.44
CA ASP A 41 -1.92 12.92 3.97
C ASP A 41 -1.27 11.58 3.58
N ALA A 42 -0.29 11.56 2.66
CA ALA A 42 0.42 10.35 2.28
C ALA A 42 1.12 9.72 3.49
N ASP A 43 1.78 10.53 4.32
CA ASP A 43 2.39 10.06 5.56
C ASP A 43 1.35 9.62 6.60
N ALA A 44 0.20 10.29 6.66
CA ALA A 44 -0.89 9.91 7.57
C ALA A 44 -1.50 8.55 7.20
N ALA A 45 -1.71 8.30 5.91
CA ALA A 45 -2.20 7.03 5.41
C ALA A 45 -1.22 5.88 5.74
N LEU A 46 0.08 6.11 5.55
CA LEU A 46 1.13 5.14 5.88
C LEU A 46 1.19 4.84 7.38
N ARG A 47 1.09 5.87 8.23
CA ARG A 47 1.03 5.69 9.69
C ARG A 47 -0.19 4.88 10.11
N SER A 48 -1.36 5.15 9.52
CA SER A 48 -2.57 4.38 9.79
C SER A 48 -2.43 2.92 9.35
N GLU A 49 -1.80 2.67 8.20
CA GLU A 49 -1.54 1.32 7.73
C GLU A 49 -0.58 0.55 8.67
N LEU A 50 0.49 1.21 9.13
CA LEU A 50 1.41 0.63 10.10
C LEU A 50 0.71 0.35 11.44
N ALA A 51 -0.10 1.29 11.94
CA ALA A 51 -0.87 1.10 13.16
C ALA A 51 -1.76 -0.15 13.07
N ARG A 52 -2.49 -0.30 11.96
CA ARG A 52 -3.31 -1.51 11.71
C ARG A 52 -2.46 -2.79 11.62
N ALA A 53 -1.24 -2.72 11.09
CA ALA A 53 -0.34 -3.87 11.04
C ALA A 53 0.18 -4.26 12.43
N LYS A 54 0.46 -3.28 13.29
CA LYS A 54 0.84 -3.47 14.69
C LYS A 54 -0.32 -4.01 15.52
N ASP A 55 -1.54 -3.50 15.34
CA ASP A 55 -2.74 -3.98 16.02
C ASP A 55 -3.03 -5.45 15.70
N LYS A 56 -2.83 -5.85 14.43
CA LYS A 56 -2.93 -7.26 14.02
C LYS A 56 -1.86 -8.13 14.68
N ASN A 57 -0.73 -7.54 15.06
CA ASN A 57 0.39 -8.21 15.73
C ASN A 57 0.76 -9.55 15.09
N THR A 58 0.84 -9.57 13.74
CA THR A 58 1.28 -10.74 12.98
C THR A 58 2.48 -10.38 12.10
N ARG A 59 3.41 -11.33 11.98
CA ARG A 59 4.56 -11.22 11.08
C ARG A 59 4.16 -10.87 9.65
N ALA A 60 3.16 -11.57 9.11
CA ALA A 60 2.69 -11.35 7.75
C ALA A 60 2.13 -9.93 7.50
N ALA A 61 1.54 -9.28 8.51
CA ALA A 61 1.03 -7.91 8.36
C ALA A 61 2.17 -6.88 8.29
N LEU A 62 3.17 -7.03 9.17
CA LEU A 62 4.35 -6.15 9.20
C LEU A 62 5.22 -6.36 7.96
N GLU A 63 5.49 -7.60 7.55
CA GLU A 63 6.24 -7.90 6.31
C GLU A 63 5.56 -7.35 5.06
N ARG A 64 4.22 -7.39 5.01
CA ARG A 64 3.46 -6.80 3.90
C ARG A 64 3.66 -5.28 3.85
N PHE A 65 3.63 -4.59 4.99
CA PHE A 65 3.90 -3.16 5.07
C PHE A 65 5.31 -2.84 4.56
N ILE A 66 6.32 -3.57 5.04
CA ILE A 66 7.72 -3.40 4.63
C ILE A 66 7.89 -3.58 3.11
N ARG A 67 7.27 -4.61 2.54
CA ARG A 67 7.35 -4.89 1.10
C ARG A 67 6.63 -3.86 0.23
N ARG A 68 5.53 -3.27 0.71
CA ARG A 68 4.76 -2.27 -0.04
C ARG A 68 5.42 -0.89 -0.06
N HIS A 69 6.16 -0.55 1.00
CA HIS A 69 6.71 0.78 1.19
C HIS A 69 8.24 0.77 1.31
N PRO A 70 8.98 0.18 0.34
CA PRO A 70 10.43 0.12 0.42
C PRO A 70 11.02 1.53 0.45
N GLY A 71 11.94 1.78 1.38
CA GLY A 71 12.61 3.08 1.51
C GLY A 71 11.86 4.13 2.33
N ASN A 72 10.67 3.82 2.87
CA ASN A 72 9.98 4.73 3.78
C ASN A 72 10.57 4.64 5.21
N PRO A 73 10.73 5.77 5.95
CA PRO A 73 11.26 5.74 7.32
C PRO A 73 10.44 4.89 8.30
N LEU A 74 9.12 4.73 8.08
CA LEU A 74 8.25 3.88 8.90
C LEU A 74 8.53 2.37 8.73
N VAL A 75 9.30 1.97 7.71
CA VAL A 75 9.76 0.58 7.56
C VAL A 75 10.61 0.15 8.74
N GLU A 76 11.45 1.04 9.26
CA GLU A 76 12.31 0.72 10.39
C GLU A 76 11.48 0.47 11.66
N GLU A 77 10.43 1.27 11.84
CA GLU A 77 9.46 1.06 12.92
C GLU A 77 8.70 -0.27 12.77
N ALA A 78 8.35 -0.66 11.53
CA ALA A 78 7.72 -1.95 11.26
C ALA A 78 8.66 -3.14 11.54
N ARG A 79 9.97 -3.01 11.25
CA ARG A 79 10.99 -4.02 11.56
C ARG A 79 11.17 -4.19 13.06
N GLN A 80 11.26 -3.09 13.81
CA GLN A 80 11.37 -3.14 15.26
C GLN A 80 10.16 -3.83 15.90
N ALA A 81 8.94 -3.56 15.40
CA ALA A 81 7.73 -4.24 15.86
C ALA A 81 7.77 -5.75 15.57
N LEU A 82 8.33 -6.14 14.42
CA LEU A 82 8.49 -7.54 14.06
C LEU A 82 9.48 -8.26 15.01
N GLU A 83 10.64 -7.66 15.25
CA GLU A 83 11.61 -8.20 16.21
C GLU A 83 11.05 -8.26 17.63
N ALA A 84 10.34 -7.23 18.07
CA ALA A 84 9.74 -7.20 19.40
C ALA A 84 8.69 -8.30 19.60
N MET A 85 7.99 -8.69 18.53
CA MET A 85 7.06 -9.81 18.52
C MET A 85 7.80 -11.15 18.60
N GLU A 86 8.91 -11.32 17.86
CA GLU A 86 9.69 -12.56 17.83
C GLU A 86 10.53 -12.79 19.10
N ARG A 87 10.76 -11.75 19.91
CA ARG A 87 11.44 -11.83 21.20
C ARG A 87 10.56 -12.29 22.36
N LYS A 88 9.23 -12.38 22.16
CA LYS A 88 8.28 -12.86 23.17
C LYS A 88 8.08 -14.36 23.07
#